data_AF-A0A6I4T0L3-F1
#
_entry.id   AF-A0A6I4T0L3-F1
#
_cell.length_a   1.000
_cell.length_b   1.000
_cell.length_c   1.000
_cell.angle_alpha   90.00
_cell.angle_beta   90.00
_cell.angle_gamma   90.00
#
_symmetry.space_group_name_H-M   'P 1'
#
loop_
_entity.id
_entity.type
_entity.pdbx_description
1 polymer ?
#
loop_
_entity_poly.entity_id
_entity_poly.type
_entity_poly.pdbx_seq_one_letter_code
_entity_poly.pdbx_strand_id
1 'polypeptide(L)'
;MAISDIPEAEAFILHWGEMGSHWGVNRSVSQVHALLYLSDRPLHAEEICDELGLARSNVSNALKELQGYGIVRRTHVSGDRRDHFLAETDLWDMLMKIVIERKKREIDPTIMVLSDLAAQLEGREDVPAHIRERIGRMHDFMGTLANWYDDIRRLPRSTLIALMKLGGKVARFVPTRNQTGN
;
A
#
# COMPACT_ATOMS: atom_id res chain seq x y z
N MET A 1 23.56 17.70 11.92
CA MET A 1 22.20 18.27 11.82
C MET A 1 21.28 17.10 11.56
N ALA A 2 20.35 16.84 12.48
CA ALA A 2 19.35 15.81 12.28
C ALA A 2 18.44 16.19 11.11
N ILE A 3 17.81 15.22 10.45
CA ILE A 3 16.89 15.51 9.36
C ILE A 3 15.69 16.30 9.90
N SER A 4 15.25 15.96 11.12
CA SER A 4 14.18 16.66 11.82
C SER A 4 14.54 18.09 12.26
N ASP A 5 15.80 18.51 12.23
CA ASP A 5 16.18 19.91 12.47
C ASP A 5 15.85 20.82 11.28
N ILE A 6 15.58 20.26 10.10
CA ILE A 6 15.22 21.00 8.88
C ILE A 6 13.69 21.16 8.84
N PRO A 7 13.14 22.38 8.90
CA PRO A 7 11.70 22.60 9.02
C PRO A 7 10.86 21.95 7.92
N GLU A 8 11.35 21.96 6.68
CA GLU A 8 10.66 21.34 5.54
C GLU A 8 10.62 19.81 5.66
N ALA A 9 11.70 19.21 6.18
CA ALA A 9 11.77 17.77 6.39
C ALA A 9 10.89 17.35 7.58
N GLU A 10 10.88 18.10 8.67
CA GLU A 10 9.97 17.89 9.80
C GLU A 10 8.50 17.97 9.34
N ALA A 11 8.15 19.03 8.60
CA ALA A 11 6.80 19.20 8.05
C ALA A 11 6.41 18.03 7.13
N PHE A 12 7.34 17.56 6.29
CA PHE A 12 7.12 16.38 5.44
C PHE A 12 6.85 15.13 6.28
N ILE A 13 7.68 14.84 7.29
CA ILE A 13 7.54 13.67 8.17
C ILE A 13 6.21 13.70 8.91
N LEU A 14 5.84 14.85 9.49
CA LEU A 14 4.58 15.03 10.21
C LEU A 14 3.37 14.82 9.30
N HIS A 15 3.37 15.47 8.14
CA HIS A 15 2.27 15.36 7.17
C HIS A 15 2.13 13.93 6.62
N TRP A 16 3.24 13.28 6.28
CA TRP A 16 3.24 11.90 5.80
C TRP A 16 2.72 10.93 6.87
N GLY A 17 3.06 11.17 8.15
CA GLY A 17 2.50 10.47 9.30
C GLY A 17 0.98 10.56 9.41
N GLU A 18 0.43 11.77 9.26
CA GLU A 18 -1.01 12.04 9.30
C GLU A 18 -1.74 11.39 8.14
N MET A 19 -1.20 11.55 6.93
CA MET A 19 -1.74 10.95 5.72
C MET A 19 -1.78 9.43 5.80
N GLY A 20 -0.75 8.79 6.39
CA GLY A 20 -0.72 7.33 6.59
C GLY A 20 -1.96 6.78 7.28
N SER A 21 -2.45 7.50 8.29
CA SER A 21 -3.62 7.09 9.07
C SER A 21 -4.90 7.05 8.22
N HIS A 22 -5.02 7.94 7.22
CA HIS A 22 -6.15 7.94 6.28
C HIS A 22 -6.13 6.74 5.32
N TRP A 23 -4.97 6.11 5.11
CA TRP A 23 -4.82 4.96 4.22
C TRP A 23 -4.75 3.62 4.96
N GLY A 24 -5.04 3.63 6.27
CA GLY A 24 -5.01 2.45 7.13
C GLY A 24 -3.61 2.03 7.56
N VAL A 25 -2.63 2.94 7.51
CA VAL A 25 -1.25 2.72 7.98
C VAL A 25 -1.03 3.50 9.28
N ASN A 26 -0.38 2.90 10.27
CA ASN A 26 -0.13 3.57 11.55
C ASN A 26 0.76 4.81 11.36
N ARG A 27 0.44 5.93 12.05
CA ARG A 27 1.22 7.18 12.03
C ARG A 27 2.72 6.94 12.21
N SER A 28 3.13 6.12 13.18
CA SER A 28 4.56 5.84 13.45
C SER A 28 5.23 5.10 12.28
N VAL A 29 4.52 4.18 11.63
CA VAL A 29 5.02 3.45 10.46
C VAL A 29 5.32 4.43 9.33
N SER A 30 4.39 5.35 9.07
CA SER A 30 4.58 6.38 8.06
C SER A 30 5.70 7.35 8.42
N GLN A 31 5.80 7.84 9.65
CA GLN A 31 6.87 8.75 10.05
C GLN A 31 8.26 8.10 9.94
N VAL A 32 8.41 6.84 10.36
CA VAL A 32 9.66 6.09 10.19
C VAL A 32 10.01 5.92 8.71
N HIS A 33 9.04 5.61 7.87
CA HIS A 33 9.27 5.56 6.42
C HIS A 33 9.70 6.92 5.86
N ALA A 34 9.03 8.01 6.23
CA ALA A 34 9.35 9.35 5.77
C ALA A 34 10.79 9.75 6.13
N LEU A 35 11.21 9.50 7.38
CA LEU A 35 12.58 9.75 7.81
C LEU A 35 13.59 8.93 6.98
N LEU A 36 13.36 7.62 6.85
CA LEU A 36 14.26 6.75 6.09
C LEU A 36 14.29 7.10 4.59
N TYR A 37 13.21 7.61 4.03
CA TYR A 37 13.12 8.08 2.64
C TYR A 37 13.92 9.35 2.40
N LEU A 38 13.90 10.28 3.37
CA LEU A 38 14.67 11.53 3.31
C LEU A 38 16.15 11.33 3.64
N SER A 39 16.51 10.25 4.33
CA SER A 39 17.88 9.96 4.72
C SER A 39 18.75 9.57 3.53
N ASP A 40 19.92 10.21 3.41
CA ASP A 40 20.94 9.90 2.40
C ASP A 40 21.81 8.69 2.78
N ARG A 41 21.68 8.21 4.02
CA ARG A 41 22.43 7.09 4.58
C ARG A 41 21.52 6.10 5.33
N PRO A 42 21.96 4.86 5.55
CA PRO A 42 21.28 3.95 6.45
C PRO A 42 21.26 4.51 7.89
N LEU A 43 20.12 4.37 8.57
CA LEU A 43 19.96 4.74 9.99
C LEU A 43 19.76 3.51 10.85
N HIS A 44 20.34 3.48 12.05
CA HIS A 44 20.04 2.43 13.01
C HIS A 44 18.79 2.77 13.85
N ALA A 45 18.18 1.77 14.49
CA ALA A 45 16.89 1.95 15.18
C ALA A 45 16.90 3.05 16.27
N GLU A 46 17.99 3.20 17.00
CA GLU A 46 18.12 4.24 18.04
C GLU A 46 18.19 5.67 17.47
N GLU A 47 18.87 5.91 16.34
CA GLU A 47 18.81 7.21 15.63
C GLU A 47 17.38 7.55 15.21
N ILE A 48 16.63 6.56 14.71
CA ILE A 48 15.23 6.74 14.32
C ILE A 48 14.35 7.09 15.53
N CYS A 49 14.63 6.50 16.70
CA CYS A 49 13.92 6.84 17.94
C CYS A 49 14.17 8.30 18.32
N ASP A 50 15.44 8.70 18.30
CA ASP A 50 15.89 10.02 18.73
C ASP A 50 15.38 11.11 17.77
N GLU A 51 15.51 10.91 16.45
CA GLU A 51 15.09 11.88 15.44
C GLU A 51 13.56 12.10 15.41
N LEU A 52 12.77 11.06 15.72
CA LEU A 52 11.30 11.13 15.68
C LEU A 52 10.65 11.31 17.06
N GLY A 53 11.42 11.24 18.14
CA GLY A 53 10.87 11.21 19.51
C GLY A 53 9.95 10.01 19.76
N LEU A 54 10.16 8.88 19.05
CA LEU A 54 9.31 7.70 19.14
C LEU A 54 9.88 6.66 20.10
N ALA A 55 9.00 5.97 20.83
CA ALA A 55 9.39 4.85 21.66
C ALA A 55 10.02 3.72 20.82
N ARG A 56 11.01 3.03 21.39
CA ARG A 56 11.72 1.91 20.73
C ARG A 56 10.79 0.80 20.22
N SER A 57 9.71 0.52 20.95
CA SER A 57 8.67 -0.43 20.52
C SER A 57 7.95 0.02 19.25
N ASN A 58 7.63 1.31 19.12
CA ASN A 58 6.98 1.86 17.93
C ASN A 58 7.91 1.78 16.72
N VAL A 59 9.18 2.17 16.88
CA VAL A 59 10.18 2.07 15.81
C VAL A 59 10.40 0.62 15.39
N SER A 60 10.52 -0.31 16.34
CA SER A 60 10.68 -1.74 16.04
C SER A 60 9.49 -2.31 15.24
N ASN A 61 8.26 -1.99 15.66
CA ASN A 61 7.05 -2.41 14.95
C ASN A 61 6.97 -1.78 13.56
N ALA A 62 7.26 -0.49 13.45
CA ALA A 62 7.29 0.22 12.17
C ALA A 62 8.29 -0.41 11.20
N LEU A 63 9.53 -0.64 11.64
CA LEU A 63 10.55 -1.29 10.82
C LEU A 63 10.13 -2.69 10.38
N LYS A 64 9.51 -3.49 11.27
CA LYS A 64 9.01 -4.82 10.91
C LYS A 64 7.90 -4.74 9.86
N GLU A 65 6.98 -3.79 10.00
CA GLU A 65 5.89 -3.60 9.05
C GLU A 65 6.41 -3.14 7.68
N LEU A 66 7.30 -2.14 7.63
CA LEU A 66 7.91 -1.62 6.40
C LEU A 66 8.78 -2.67 5.69
N GLN A 67 9.50 -3.50 6.44
CA GLN A 67 10.20 -4.67 5.90
C GLN A 67 9.23 -5.71 5.36
N GLY A 68 8.08 -5.90 6.01
CA GLY A 68 7.00 -6.76 5.52
C GLY A 68 6.40 -6.29 4.20
N TYR A 69 6.38 -4.98 3.94
CA TYR A 69 6.04 -4.41 2.64
C TYR A 69 7.21 -4.44 1.64
N GLY A 70 8.43 -4.74 2.08
CA GLY A 70 9.64 -4.74 1.24
C GLY A 70 10.14 -3.34 0.84
N ILE A 71 9.58 -2.28 1.43
CA ILE A 71 9.93 -0.87 1.14
C ILE A 71 11.00 -0.33 2.08
N VAL A 72 11.37 -1.09 3.11
CA VAL A 72 12.57 -0.88 3.92
C VAL A 72 13.34 -2.18 3.99
N ARG A 73 14.67 -2.11 3.93
CA ARG A 73 15.56 -3.26 4.10
C ARG A 73 16.61 -3.01 5.17
N ARG A 74 17.03 -4.08 5.82
CA ARG A 74 18.19 -4.09 6.70
C ARG A 74 19.48 -4.09 5.88
N THR A 75 20.51 -3.41 6.36
CA THR A 75 21.85 -3.39 5.77
C THR A 75 22.92 -3.31 6.86
N HIS A 76 24.15 -3.69 6.50
CA HIS A 76 25.31 -3.65 7.40
C HIS A 76 26.18 -2.46 7.02
N VAL A 77 26.68 -1.77 8.04
CA VAL A 77 27.64 -0.68 7.88
C VAL A 77 28.99 -1.15 8.43
N SER A 78 30.06 -0.98 7.67
CA SER A 78 31.39 -1.46 8.06
C SER A 78 31.83 -0.80 9.38
N GLY A 79 32.29 -1.62 10.32
CA GLY A 79 32.72 -1.14 11.65
C GLY A 79 31.58 -0.90 12.64
N ASP A 80 30.32 -1.01 12.23
CA ASP A 80 29.17 -0.95 13.12
C ASP A 80 28.44 -2.30 13.17
N ARG A 81 28.20 -2.79 14.39
CA ARG A 81 27.56 -4.09 14.63
C ARG A 81 26.03 -3.99 14.68
N ARG A 82 25.48 -2.77 14.66
CA ARG A 82 24.04 -2.52 14.74
C ARG A 82 23.37 -2.74 13.38
N ASP A 83 22.11 -3.17 13.43
CA ASP A 83 21.27 -3.22 12.24
C ASP A 83 20.96 -1.80 11.76
N HIS A 84 21.24 -1.52 10.49
CA HIS A 84 20.86 -0.27 9.84
C HIS A 84 19.75 -0.52 8.83
N PHE A 85 18.94 0.50 8.58
CA PHE A 85 17.75 0.41 7.75
C PHE A 85 17.82 1.47 6.65
N LEU A 86 17.38 1.08 5.45
CA LEU A 86 17.33 1.94 4.27
C LEU A 86 15.98 1.77 3.57
N ALA A 87 15.35 2.88 3.19
CA ALA A 87 14.11 2.87 2.42
C ALA A 87 14.35 2.64 0.91
N GLU A 88 13.31 2.17 0.23
CA GLU A 88 13.17 2.27 -1.22
C GLU A 88 12.92 3.73 -1.59
N THR A 89 13.75 4.29 -2.48
CA THR A 89 13.63 5.69 -2.91
C THR A 89 13.03 5.82 -4.31
N ASP A 90 12.98 4.74 -5.10
CA ASP A 90 12.18 4.72 -6.32
C ASP A 90 10.69 4.60 -5.96
N LEU A 91 9.97 5.71 -6.10
CA LEU A 91 8.54 5.80 -5.76
C LEU A 91 7.67 4.80 -6.53
N TRP A 92 8.08 4.39 -7.73
CA TRP A 92 7.35 3.39 -8.50
C TRP A 92 7.52 2.01 -7.90
N ASP A 93 8.75 1.65 -7.55
CA ASP A 93 9.04 0.36 -6.93
C ASP A 93 8.40 0.28 -5.55
N MET A 94 8.42 1.38 -4.78
CA MET A 94 7.70 1.52 -3.53
C MET A 94 6.19 1.26 -3.72
N LEU A 95 5.55 1.95 -4.67
CA LEU A 95 4.13 1.78 -4.96
C LEU A 95 3.81 0.33 -5.35
N MET A 96 4.60 -0.27 -6.24
CA MET A 96 4.37 -1.63 -6.70
C MET A 96 4.51 -2.66 -5.57
N LYS A 97 5.53 -2.52 -4.72
CA LYS A 97 5.73 -3.37 -3.54
C LYS A 97 4.54 -3.30 -2.58
N ILE A 98 4.02 -2.09 -2.31
CA ILE A 98 2.84 -1.89 -1.46
C ILE A 98 1.61 -2.57 -2.08
N VAL A 99 1.35 -2.36 -3.38
CA VAL A 99 0.19 -2.96 -4.05
C VAL A 99 0.26 -4.49 -4.05
N ILE A 100 1.44 -5.06 -4.34
CA ILE A 100 1.66 -6.52 -4.31
C ILE A 100 1.31 -7.07 -2.92
N GLU A 101 1.86 -6.47 -1.87
CA GLU A 101 1.67 -6.99 -0.52
C GLU A 101 0.24 -6.77 -0.02
N ARG A 102 -0.41 -5.65 -0.37
CA ARG A 102 -1.84 -5.45 -0.06
C ARG A 102 -2.74 -6.44 -0.76
N LYS A 103 -2.51 -6.72 -2.05
CA LYS A 103 -3.27 -7.77 -2.76
C LYS A 103 -3.14 -9.10 -2.03
N LYS A 104 -1.91 -9.49 -1.70
CA LYS A 104 -1.62 -10.76 -1.01
C LYS A 104 -2.27 -10.85 0.37
N ARG A 105 -2.25 -9.78 1.16
CA ARG A 105 -2.76 -9.77 2.54
C ARG A 105 -4.26 -9.55 2.65
N GLU A 106 -4.85 -8.75 1.75
CA GLU A 106 -6.21 -8.24 1.90
C GLU A 106 -7.15 -8.80 0.83
N ILE A 107 -6.70 -8.89 -0.43
CA ILE A 107 -7.56 -9.26 -1.57
C ILE A 107 -7.63 -10.77 -1.76
N ASP A 108 -6.47 -11.44 -1.82
CA ASP A 108 -6.41 -12.89 -2.08
C ASP A 108 -7.18 -13.72 -1.05
N PRO A 109 -7.08 -13.46 0.28
CA PRO A 109 -7.86 -14.18 1.27
C PRO A 109 -9.37 -13.92 1.15
N THR A 110 -9.75 -12.69 0.78
CA THR A 110 -11.15 -12.33 0.58
C THR A 110 -11.76 -13.10 -0.60
N ILE A 111 -11.02 -13.24 -1.70
CA ILE A 111 -11.46 -14.04 -2.85
C ILE A 111 -11.67 -15.51 -2.44
N MET A 112 -10.74 -16.09 -1.68
CA MET A 112 -10.89 -17.48 -1.21
C MET A 112 -12.15 -17.67 -0.36
N VAL A 113 -12.39 -16.78 0.61
CA VAL A 113 -13.59 -16.84 1.46
C VAL A 113 -14.87 -16.69 0.64
N LEU A 114 -14.90 -15.77 -0.31
CA LEU A 114 -16.06 -15.57 -1.18
C LEU A 114 -16.31 -16.79 -2.10
N SER A 115 -15.25 -17.43 -2.58
CA SER A 115 -15.33 -18.69 -3.34
C SER A 115 -15.97 -19.80 -2.50
N ASP A 116 -15.49 -19.99 -1.26
CA ASP A 116 -16.02 -21.02 -0.35
C ASP A 116 -17.50 -20.77 -0.02
N LEU A 117 -17.87 -19.52 0.24
CA LEU A 117 -19.25 -19.13 0.51
C LEU A 117 -20.15 -19.35 -0.72
N ALA A 118 -19.68 -19.01 -1.92
CA ALA A 118 -20.42 -19.25 -3.15
C ALA A 118 -20.67 -20.77 -3.35
N ALA A 119 -19.64 -21.60 -3.18
CA ALA A 119 -19.72 -23.05 -3.30
C ALA A 119 -20.68 -23.68 -2.27
N GLN A 120 -20.65 -23.24 -1.01
CA GLN A 120 -21.57 -23.72 0.03
C GLN A 120 -23.04 -23.40 -0.25
N LEU A 121 -23.31 -22.41 -1.08
CA LEU A 121 -24.66 -21.98 -1.42
C LEU A 121 -25.20 -22.65 -2.68
N GLU A 122 -24.38 -23.32 -3.47
CA GLU A 122 -24.81 -24.06 -4.65
C GLU A 122 -25.83 -25.16 -4.27
N GLY A 123 -26.93 -25.23 -5.03
CA GLY A 123 -28.00 -26.23 -4.81
C GLY A 123 -28.85 -26.03 -3.56
N ARG A 124 -28.61 -25.01 -2.71
CA ARG A 124 -29.36 -24.81 -1.46
C ARG A 124 -30.72 -24.13 -1.63
N GLU A 125 -31.81 -24.86 -1.79
CA GLU A 125 -33.13 -24.24 -2.00
C GLU A 125 -33.67 -23.43 -0.80
N ASP A 126 -33.13 -23.65 0.40
CA ASP A 126 -33.57 -23.02 1.64
C ASP A 126 -32.99 -21.60 1.89
N VAL A 127 -32.07 -21.14 1.03
CA VAL A 127 -31.52 -19.77 1.09
C VAL A 127 -32.22 -18.88 0.05
N PRO A 128 -32.61 -17.64 0.40
CA PRO A 128 -33.17 -16.70 -0.57
C PRO A 128 -32.23 -16.46 -1.76
N ALA A 129 -32.76 -16.52 -2.99
CA ALA A 129 -31.98 -16.40 -4.24
C ALA A 129 -31.08 -15.15 -4.28
N HIS A 130 -31.60 -14.01 -3.80
CA HIS A 130 -30.85 -12.74 -3.82
C HIS A 130 -29.56 -12.77 -2.97
N ILE A 131 -29.47 -13.60 -1.91
CA ILE A 131 -28.26 -13.73 -1.09
C ILE A 131 -27.18 -14.47 -1.88
N ARG A 132 -27.55 -15.59 -2.49
CA ARG A 132 -26.70 -16.37 -3.41
C ARG A 132 -26.14 -15.50 -4.52
N GLU A 133 -27.01 -14.78 -5.21
CA GLU A 133 -26.64 -13.93 -6.34
C GLU A 133 -25.72 -12.76 -5.93
N ARG A 134 -25.90 -12.20 -4.72
CA ARG A 134 -25.04 -11.11 -4.24
C ARG A 134 -23.66 -11.60 -3.85
N ILE A 135 -23.57 -12.75 -3.18
CA ILE A 135 -22.28 -13.37 -2.82
C ILE A 135 -21.52 -13.79 -4.08
N GLY A 136 -22.19 -14.47 -5.02
CA GLY A 136 -21.61 -14.85 -6.31
C GLY A 136 -21.11 -13.64 -7.10
N ARG A 137 -21.93 -12.59 -7.24
CA ARG A 137 -21.49 -11.35 -7.93
C ARG A 137 -20.29 -10.69 -7.27
N MET A 138 -20.20 -10.71 -5.94
CA MET A 138 -19.04 -10.14 -5.24
C MET A 138 -17.79 -10.98 -5.49
N HIS A 139 -17.91 -12.32 -5.45
CA HIS A 139 -16.81 -13.22 -5.79
C HIS A 139 -16.30 -12.97 -7.21
N ASP A 140 -17.20 -12.94 -8.20
CA ASP A 140 -16.86 -12.70 -9.61
C ASP A 140 -16.20 -11.34 -9.83
N PHE A 141 -16.72 -10.29 -9.17
CA PHE A 141 -16.15 -8.95 -9.23
C PHE A 141 -14.73 -8.91 -8.66
N MET A 142 -14.52 -9.50 -7.48
CA MET A 142 -13.19 -9.54 -6.84
C MET A 142 -12.19 -10.36 -7.66
N GLY A 143 -12.62 -11.49 -8.23
CA GLY A 143 -11.81 -12.30 -9.13
C GLY A 143 -11.42 -11.54 -10.41
N THR A 144 -12.36 -10.81 -11.00
CA THR A 144 -12.10 -9.95 -12.17
C THR A 144 -11.06 -8.87 -11.85
N LEU A 145 -11.19 -8.22 -10.69
CA LEU A 145 -10.24 -7.19 -10.23
C LEU A 145 -8.83 -7.76 -10.02
N ALA A 146 -8.71 -8.95 -9.43
CA ALA A 146 -7.43 -9.60 -9.20
C ALA A 146 -6.75 -10.01 -10.52
N ASN A 147 -7.50 -10.56 -11.46
CA ASN A 147 -6.99 -10.92 -12.79
C ASN A 147 -6.52 -9.69 -13.57
N TRP A 148 -7.30 -8.60 -13.53
CA TRP A 148 -6.92 -7.33 -14.14
C TRP A 148 -5.61 -6.79 -13.58
N TYR A 149 -5.41 -6.89 -12.26
CA TYR A 149 -4.12 -6.55 -11.64
C TYR A 149 -2.98 -7.43 -12.18
N ASP A 150 -3.20 -8.75 -12.30
CA ASP A 150 -2.20 -9.69 -12.81
C ASP A 150 -1.79 -9.40 -14.26
N ASP A 151 -2.72 -8.91 -15.07
CA ASP A 151 -2.45 -8.45 -16.44
C ASP A 151 -1.66 -7.14 -16.45
N ILE A 152 -2.10 -6.16 -15.64
CA ILE A 152 -1.47 -4.84 -15.57
C ILE A 152 -0.04 -4.93 -15.06
N ARG A 153 0.24 -5.70 -14.00
CA ARG A 153 1.60 -5.78 -13.44
C ARG A 153 2.63 -6.38 -14.41
N ARG A 154 2.19 -7.07 -15.47
CA ARG A 154 3.07 -7.63 -16.52
C ARG A 154 3.45 -6.57 -17.55
N LEU A 155 2.76 -5.44 -17.58
CA LEU A 155 3.06 -4.36 -18.51
C LEU A 155 4.34 -3.63 -18.10
N PRO A 156 5.12 -3.10 -19.07
CA PRO A 156 6.25 -2.24 -18.77
C PRO A 156 5.84 -1.02 -17.93
N ARG A 157 6.74 -0.56 -17.04
CA ARG A 157 6.56 0.67 -16.23
C ARG A 157 6.13 1.87 -17.07
N SER A 158 6.70 2.04 -18.26
CA SER A 158 6.35 3.13 -19.18
C SER A 158 4.88 3.09 -19.63
N THR A 159 4.36 1.89 -19.92
CA THR A 159 2.96 1.66 -20.29
C THR A 159 2.03 1.97 -19.13
N LEU A 160 2.39 1.54 -17.92
CA LEU A 160 1.61 1.80 -16.71
C LEU A 160 1.53 3.30 -16.40
N ILE A 161 2.66 4.01 -16.52
CA ILE A 161 2.70 5.47 -16.39
C ILE A 161 1.83 6.14 -17.47
N ALA A 162 1.86 5.63 -18.72
CA ALA A 162 1.02 6.15 -19.78
C ALA A 162 -0.47 5.96 -19.47
N LEU A 163 -0.88 4.78 -18.98
CA LEU A 163 -2.27 4.51 -18.57
C LEU A 163 -2.72 5.42 -17.43
N MET A 164 -1.88 5.61 -16.41
CA MET A 164 -2.17 6.56 -15.31
C MET A 164 -2.37 7.99 -15.82
N LYS A 165 -1.51 8.46 -16.74
CA LYS A 165 -1.62 9.80 -17.35
C LYS A 165 -2.84 9.92 -18.27
N LEU A 166 -3.23 8.84 -18.94
CA LEU A 166 -4.41 8.79 -19.78
C LEU A 166 -5.70 8.79 -18.96
N GLY A 167 -5.74 8.14 -17.78
CA GLY A 167 -6.91 8.18 -16.89
C GLY A 167 -7.38 9.62 -16.57
N GLY A 168 -6.44 10.55 -16.36
CA GLY A 168 -6.75 11.98 -16.19
C GLY A 168 -7.26 12.70 -17.45
N LYS A 169 -7.02 12.13 -18.64
CA LYS A 169 -7.52 12.67 -19.93
C LYS A 169 -8.80 12.00 -20.39
N VAL A 170 -9.00 10.71 -20.11
CA VAL A 170 -10.19 9.94 -20.50
C VAL A 170 -11.44 10.45 -19.78
N ALA A 171 -11.32 10.98 -18.55
CA ALA A 171 -12.41 11.70 -17.87
C ALA A 171 -12.98 12.88 -18.68
N ARG A 172 -12.21 13.48 -19.61
CA ARG A 172 -12.70 14.55 -20.51
C ARG A 172 -13.40 14.03 -21.77
N PHE A 173 -13.29 12.74 -22.07
CA PHE A 173 -13.87 12.10 -23.26
C PHE A 173 -14.93 11.05 -22.93
N VAL A 174 -15.23 10.79 -21.65
CA VAL A 174 -16.44 10.05 -21.27
C VAL A 174 -17.63 10.96 -21.56
N PRO A 175 -18.51 10.61 -22.53
CA PRO A 175 -19.72 11.39 -22.75
C PRO A 175 -20.53 11.33 -21.47
N THR A 176 -20.74 12.48 -20.83
CA THR A 176 -21.78 12.61 -19.81
C THR A 176 -23.08 12.30 -20.53
N ARG A 177 -23.65 11.12 -20.30
CA ARG A 177 -24.95 10.79 -20.87
C ARG A 177 -25.93 11.75 -20.21
N ASN A 178 -26.30 12.81 -20.94
CA ASN A 178 -27.34 13.74 -20.52
C ASN A 178 -28.57 12.93 -20.16
N GLN A 179 -28.96 12.97 -18.88
CA GLN A 179 -30.33 12.66 -18.51
C GLN A 179 -31.19 13.81 -19.03
N THR A 180 -31.68 13.66 -20.26
CA THR A 180 -32.82 14.40 -20.77
C THR A 180 -34.02 13.46 -20.81
N GLY A 181 -34.97 13.70 -19.90
CA GLY A 181 -36.42 13.53 -20.02
C GLY A 181 -36.99 12.15 -20.36
N ASN A 182 -37.75 11.56 -19.43
CA ASN A 182 -39.20 11.83 -19.30
C ASN A 182 -39.70 11.35 -17.93
#